data_AF-A0A699R3V6-F1
#
_entry.id   AF-A0A699R3V6-F1
#
_cell.length_a   1.000
_cell.length_b   1.000
_cell.length_c   1.000
_cell.angle_alpha   90.00
_cell.angle_beta   90.00
_cell.angle_gamma   90.00
#
_symmetry.space_group_name_H-M   'P 1'
#
loop_
_entity.id
_entity.type
_entity.pdbx_description
1 polymer ?
#
loop_
_entity_poly.entity_id
_entity_poly.type
_entity_poly.pdbx_seq_one_letter_code
_entity_poly.pdbx_strand_id
1 'polypeptide(L)'
;LSDIISYLSGRPINRSIWSILQRLVISSMVYFIWLERNLRRFQDKRRLAKDLCGIIRGNVRLRLMSLKIRKSVQVMEAAKLWDFGVEESV
;
A
#
# COMPACT_ATOMS: atom_id res chain seq x y z
N LEU A 1 -9.01 12.92 13.88
CA LEU A 1 -8.49 11.56 13.55
C LEU A 1 -9.62 10.55 13.50
N SER A 2 -10.57 10.60 14.44
CA SER A 2 -11.83 9.81 14.44
C SER A 2 -12.53 9.82 13.08
N ASP A 3 -12.74 10.99 12.48
CA ASP A 3 -13.52 11.11 11.24
C ASP A 3 -12.82 10.45 10.05
N ILE A 4 -11.49 10.54 10.00
CA ILE A 4 -10.66 9.86 8.99
C ILE A 4 -10.74 8.36 9.17
N ILE A 5 -10.64 7.87 10.42
CA ILE A 5 -10.74 6.44 10.72
C ILE A 5 -12.13 5.91 10.34
N SER A 6 -13.20 6.63 10.71
CA SER A 6 -14.57 6.29 10.33
C SER A 6 -14.74 6.26 8.81
N TYR A 7 -14.20 7.26 8.10
CA TYR A 7 -14.23 7.31 6.64
C TYR A 7 -13.52 6.12 5.99
N LEU A 8 -12.32 5.79 6.48
CA LEU A 8 -11.54 4.66 5.95
C LEU A 8 -12.19 3.32 6.29
N SER A 9 -12.78 3.19 7.49
CA SER A 9 -13.46 1.98 7.94
C SER A 9 -14.80 1.75 7.24
N GLY A 10 -15.47 2.80 6.77
CA GLY A 10 -16.73 2.71 6.03
C GLY A 10 -16.57 2.29 4.57
N ARG A 11 -15.33 2.13 4.09
CA ARG A 11 -15.06 1.70 2.70
C ARG A 11 -15.35 0.22 2.53
N PRO A 12 -15.95 -0.19 1.39
CA PRO A 12 -16.24 -1.59 1.13
C PRO A 12 -14.96 -2.42 1.02
N ILE A 13 -14.91 -3.51 1.79
CA ILE A 13 -13.85 -4.52 1.72
C ILE A 13 -14.31 -5.59 0.74
N ASN A 14 -13.84 -5.51 -0.50
CA ASN A 14 -14.16 -6.47 -1.54
C ASN A 14 -12.89 -7.00 -2.21
N ARG A 15 -13.06 -7.97 -3.12
CA ARG A 15 -11.94 -8.64 -3.81
C ARG A 15 -11.45 -7.89 -5.06
N SER A 16 -11.96 -6.68 -5.33
CA SER A 16 -11.45 -5.88 -6.44
C SER A 16 -10.01 -5.45 -6.17
N ILE A 17 -9.22 -5.35 -7.24
CA ILE A 17 -7.83 -4.88 -7.14
C ILE A 17 -7.73 -3.49 -6.50
N TRP A 18 -8.71 -2.63 -6.74
CA TRP A 18 -8.77 -1.27 -6.17
C TRP A 18 -9.01 -1.28 -4.66
N SER A 19 -9.92 -2.13 -4.16
CA SER A 19 -10.13 -2.30 -2.72
C SER A 19 -8.89 -2.89 -2.04
N ILE A 20 -8.22 -3.85 -2.68
CA ILE A 20 -6.97 -4.44 -2.19
C ILE A 20 -5.86 -3.37 -2.14
N LEU A 21 -5.65 -2.64 -3.24
CA LEU A 21 -4.68 -1.56 -3.33
C LEU A 21 -4.88 -0.50 -2.26
N GLN A 22 -6.12 -0.04 -2.09
CA GLN A 22 -6.45 0.96 -1.09
C GLN A 22 -6.04 0.50 0.31
N ARG A 23 -6.36 -0.74 0.67
CA ARG A 23 -6.01 -1.31 1.98
C ARG A 23 -4.50 -1.43 2.16
N LEU A 24 -3.79 -1.94 1.14
CA LEU A 24 -2.33 -2.04 1.18
C LEU A 24 -1.67 -0.67 1.36
N VAL A 25 -2.09 0.34 0.59
CA VAL A 25 -1.55 1.70 0.69
C VAL A 25 -1.77 2.28 2.09
N ILE A 26 -3.00 2.20 2.61
CA ILE A 26 -3.31 2.73 3.95
C ILE A 26 -2.45 2.03 5.01
N SER A 27 -2.41 0.70 5.00
CA SER A 27 -1.62 -0.09 5.94
C SER A 27 -0.13 0.27 5.90
N SER A 28 0.47 0.35 4.70
CA SER A 28 1.86 0.73 4.54
C SER A 28 2.11 2.17 4.98
N MET A 29 1.24 3.12 4.63
CA MET A 29 1.37 4.52 5.06
C MET A 29 1.35 4.66 6.58
N VAL A 30 0.36 4.07 7.25
CA VAL A 30 0.23 4.13 8.71
C VAL A 30 1.48 3.56 9.38
N TYR A 31 1.93 2.39 8.93
CA TYR A 31 3.09 1.72 9.50
C TYR A 31 4.38 2.51 9.31
N PHE A 32 4.72 2.90 8.08
CA PHE A 32 6.01 3.53 7.80
C PHE A 32 6.09 4.98 8.31
N ILE A 33 4.98 5.72 8.33
CA ILE A 33 4.94 7.06 8.96
C ILE A 33 5.15 6.94 10.46
N TRP A 34 4.47 5.99 11.11
CA TRP A 34 4.68 5.70 12.52
C TRP A 34 6.14 5.28 12.80
N LEU A 35 6.70 4.38 11.99
CA LEU A 35 8.08 3.93 12.12
C LEU A 35 9.07 5.10 12.00
N GLU A 36 8.92 5.92 10.96
CA GLU A 36 9.77 7.10 10.74
C GLU A 36 9.69 8.08 11.91
N ARG A 37 8.47 8.34 12.45
CA ARG A 37 8.30 9.19 13.64
C ARG A 37 9.06 8.65 14.85
N ASN A 38 9.01 7.34 15.09
CA ASN A 38 9.72 6.71 16.21
C ASN A 38 11.23 6.74 16.00
N LEU A 39 11.72 6.45 14.79
CA LEU A 39 13.14 6.53 14.47
C LEU A 39 13.71 7.93 14.68
N ARG A 40 12.97 8.98 14.30
CA ARG A 40 13.35 10.37 14.57
C ARG A 40 13.39 10.68 16.06
N ARG A 41 12.40 10.20 16.82
CA ARG A 41 12.27 10.51 18.24
C ARG A 41 13.29 9.77 19.11
N PHE A 42 13.60 8.52 18.79
CA PHE A 42 14.40 7.65 19.67
C PHE A 42 15.81 7.37 19.15
N GLN A 43 16.09 7.62 17.87
CA GLN A 43 17.40 7.34 17.25
C GLN A 43 17.98 8.52 16.47
N ASP A 44 17.30 9.68 16.46
CA ASP A 44 17.62 10.87 15.63
C ASP A 44 17.90 10.57 14.15
N LYS A 45 17.37 9.46 13.64
CA LYS A 45 17.47 9.09 12.23
C LYS A 45 16.40 9.84 11.44
N ARG A 46 16.82 10.63 10.45
CA ARG A 46 15.93 11.41 9.59
C ARG A 46 16.12 11.03 8.14
N ARG A 47 15.05 10.54 7.51
CA ARG A 47 15.02 10.28 6.08
C ARG A 47 14.35 11.43 5.32
N LEU A 48 14.63 11.59 4.03
CA LEU A 48 13.83 12.50 3.20
C LEU A 48 12.43 11.94 2.97
N ALA A 49 11.43 12.82 2.86
CA ALA A 49 10.06 12.40 2.59
C ALA A 49 9.95 11.59 1.28
N LYS A 50 10.74 11.96 0.26
CA LYS A 50 10.82 11.24 -1.02
C LYS A 50 11.21 9.77 -0.85
N ASP A 51 12.20 9.50 -0.01
CA ASP A 51 12.68 8.13 0.20
C ASP A 51 11.67 7.32 1.01
N LEU A 52 11.00 7.93 2.00
CA LEU A 52 9.91 7.29 2.73
C LEU A 52 8.76 6.91 1.79
N CYS A 53 8.38 7.81 0.89
CA CYS A 53 7.39 7.53 -0.16
C CYS A 53 7.84 6.37 -1.07
N GLY A 54 9.14 6.31 -1.39
CA GLY A 54 9.73 5.20 -2.13
C GLY A 54 9.60 3.85 -1.41
N ILE A 55 9.91 3.82 -0.10
CA ILE A 55 9.77 2.62 0.74
C ILE A 55 8.31 2.16 0.80
N ILE A 56 7.37 3.10 1.01
CA ILE A 56 5.93 2.78 1.06
C ILE A 56 5.48 2.20 -0.29
N ARG A 57 5.82 2.85 -1.40
CA ARG A 57 5.46 2.39 -2.75
C ARG A 57 6.04 1.00 -3.04
N GLY A 58 7.31 0.80 -2.73
CA GLY A 58 7.99 -0.50 -2.89
C GLY A 58 7.33 -1.59 -2.04
N ASN A 59 6.97 -1.29 -0.80
CA ASN A 59 6.28 -2.24 0.07
C ASN A 59 4.91 -2.65 -0.47
N VAL A 60 4.10 -1.70 -0.95
CA VAL A 60 2.79 -2.00 -1.56
C VAL A 60 2.99 -2.85 -2.82
N ARG A 61 3.94 -2.49 -3.69
CA ARG A 61 4.26 -3.26 -4.90
C ARG A 61 4.67 -4.70 -4.59
N LEU A 62 5.56 -4.91 -3.62
CA LEU A 62 5.97 -6.25 -3.20
C LEU A 62 4.78 -7.07 -2.68
N ARG A 63 3.88 -6.45 -1.91
CA ARG A 63 2.65 -7.10 -1.44
C ARG A 63 1.76 -7.48 -2.60
N LEU A 64 1.56 -6.60 -3.59
CA LEU A 64 0.77 -6.92 -4.79
C LEU A 64 1.35 -8.10 -5.57
N MET A 65 2.66 -8.14 -5.78
CA MET A 65 3.34 -9.25 -6.48
C MET A 65 3.19 -10.58 -5.75
N SER A 66 3.04 -10.58 -4.42
CA SER A 66 2.82 -11.81 -3.65
C SER A 66 1.38 -12.33 -3.69
N LEU A 67 0.43 -11.57 -4.27
CA LEU A 67 -0.97 -11.96 -4.33
C LEU A 67 -1.27 -12.77 -5.59
N LYS A 68 -1.95 -13.90 -5.42
CA LYS A 68 -2.54 -14.67 -6.52
C LYS A 68 -3.86 -14.03 -6.94
N ILE A 69 -3.84 -13.19 -7.97
CA ILE A 69 -5.01 -12.45 -8.44
C ILE A 69 -5.38 -12.91 -9.85
N ARG A 70 -6.67 -13.23 -10.06
CA ARG A 70 -7.19 -13.55 -11.39
C ARG A 70 -7.05 -12.35 -12.33
N LYS A 71 -6.50 -12.57 -13.52
CA LYS A 71 -6.38 -11.54 -14.56
C LYS A 71 -7.75 -10.93 -14.89
N SER A 72 -7.80 -9.61 -14.92
CA SER A 72 -8.94 -8.81 -15.35
C SER A 72 -8.43 -7.50 -15.92
N VAL A 73 -9.28 -6.77 -16.67
CA VAL A 73 -8.92 -5.46 -17.22
C VAL A 73 -8.44 -4.51 -16.11
N GLN A 74 -9.13 -4.51 -14.96
CA GLN A 74 -8.76 -3.69 -13.80
C GLN A 74 -7.41 -4.10 -13.22
N VAL A 75 -7.11 -5.40 -13.16
CA VAL A 75 -5.83 -5.92 -12.65
C VAL A 75 -4.69 -5.53 -13.58
N MET A 76 -4.90 -5.58 -14.90
CA MET A 76 -3.89 -5.15 -15.88
C MET A 76 -3.64 -3.64 -15.82
N GLU A 77 -4.69 -2.83 -15.61
CA GLU A 77 -4.56 -1.40 -15.41
C GLU A 77 -3.77 -1.07 -14.13
N ALA A 78 -4.11 -1.73 -13.02
CA ALA A 78 -3.38 -1.62 -11.77
C ALA A 78 -1.91 -2.07 -11.91
N ALA A 79 -1.66 -3.16 -12.63
CA ALA A 79 -0.33 -3.67 -12.93
C ALA A 79 0.52 -2.66 -13.70
N LYS A 80 -0.07 -1.97 -14.68
CA LYS A 80 0.61 -0.88 -15.40
C LYS A 80 0.88 0.32 -14.49
N LEU A 81 -0.09 0.72 -13.66
CA LEU A 81 0.03 1.88 -12.78
C LEU A 81 1.10 1.69 -11.69
N TRP A 82 1.19 0.48 -11.13
CA TRP A 82 2.10 0.12 -10.06
C TRP A 82 3.36 -0.61 -10.54
N ASP A 83 3.46 -0.81 -11.86
CA ASP A 83 4.56 -1.48 -12.56
C ASP A 83 4.87 -2.87 -11.98
N PHE A 84 3.88 -3.77 -11.85
CA PHE A 84 4.13 -5.12 -11.30
C PHE A 84 3.68 -6.24 -12.24
N GLY A 85 4.35 -7.40 -12.14
CA GLY A 85 3.99 -8.60 -12.89
C GLY A 85 2.79 -9.32 -12.27
N VAL A 86 1.86 -9.80 -13.10
CA VAL A 86 0.68 -10.56 -12.66
C VAL A 86 0.95 -12.05 -12.82
N GLU A 87 1.18 -12.76 -11.71
CA GLU A 87 1.21 -14.22 -11.70
C GLU A 87 -0.22 -14.77 -11.72
N GLU A 88 -0.47 -15.76 -12.58
CA GLU A 88 -1.79 -16.34 -12.76
C GLU A 88 -2.09 -17.34 -11.64
N SER A 89 -3.20 -17.15 -10.93
CA SER A 89 -3.73 -18.16 -10.02
C SER A 89 -4.31 -19.31 -10.85
N VAL A 90 -3.58 -20.43 -10.96
CA VAL A 90 -4.09 -21.72 -11.45
C VAL A 90 -5.21 -22.21 -10.54
#